data_AF-A0A7H9FHQ9-F1
#
_entry.id   AF-A0A7H9FHQ9-F1
#
_cell.length_a   1.000
_cell.length_b   1.000
_cell.length_c   1.000
_cell.angle_alpha   90.00
_cell.angle_beta   90.00
_cell.angle_gamma   90.00
#
_symmetry.space_group_name_H-M   'P 1'
#
loop_
_entity.id
_entity.type
_entity.pdbx_description
1 polymer ?
#
loop_
_entity_poly.entity_id
_entity_poly.type
_entity_poly.pdbx_seq_one_letter_code
_entity_poly.pdbx_strand_id
1 'polypeptide(L)'
;MRFSSKHADDVAKEKTFLQDMAGMSSTTTPLSNAPYIKNGKPNGRPGPTGKKKLEFEKAVYDAQVDPDGVLRDLNTGEIIEWKPGQPRKGAVDFGHEKGKSYKEMFEKYKNREITLDELKEFQSNPDNFRLETPSANRSHKYE
;
A
#
# COMPACT_ATOMS: atom_id res chain seq x y z
N MET A 1 -9.27 -24.34 -50.31
CA MET A 1 -9.29 -23.81 -48.93
C MET A 1 -8.70 -22.40 -48.92
N ARG A 2 -9.46 -21.37 -48.53
CA ARG A 2 -8.91 -20.03 -48.23
C ARG A 2 -8.83 -19.92 -46.71
N PHE A 3 -7.66 -20.20 -46.14
CA PHE A 3 -7.43 -19.90 -44.73
C PHE A 3 -7.36 -18.39 -44.57
N SER A 4 -8.28 -17.89 -43.75
CA SER A 4 -8.54 -16.48 -43.50
C SER A 4 -7.31 -15.80 -42.90
N SER A 5 -6.79 -14.80 -43.60
CA SER A 5 -5.61 -13.98 -43.24
C SER A 5 -5.78 -13.13 -41.95
N LYS A 6 -6.85 -13.35 -41.17
CA LYS A 6 -7.17 -12.54 -39.98
C LYS A 6 -6.28 -12.85 -38.77
N HIS A 7 -5.72 -14.05 -38.67
CA HIS A 7 -4.91 -14.45 -37.50
C HIS A 7 -3.52 -13.81 -37.45
N ALA A 8 -2.95 -13.41 -38.58
CA ALA A 8 -1.61 -12.80 -38.60
C ALA A 8 -1.64 -11.32 -38.15
N ASP A 9 -2.70 -10.60 -38.49
CA ASP A 9 -2.86 -9.18 -38.16
C ASP A 9 -3.15 -8.98 -36.65
N ASP A 10 -3.88 -9.90 -36.03
CA ASP A 10 -4.19 -9.84 -34.59
C ASP A 10 -2.96 -10.15 -33.72
N VAL A 11 -2.13 -11.12 -34.12
CA VAL A 11 -0.86 -11.45 -33.45
C VAL A 11 0.18 -10.34 -33.63
N ALA A 12 0.18 -9.66 -34.79
CA ALA A 12 1.02 -8.49 -35.01
C ALA A 12 0.62 -7.33 -34.10
N LYS A 13 -0.69 -7.08 -33.93
CA LYS A 13 -1.22 -6.05 -33.02
C LYS A 13 -0.91 -6.32 -31.55
N GLU A 14 -1.07 -7.56 -31.09
CA GLU A 14 -0.70 -7.95 -29.72
C GLU A 14 0.81 -7.85 -29.47
N LYS A 15 1.64 -8.25 -30.45
CA LYS A 15 3.10 -8.08 -30.35
C LYS A 15 3.52 -6.62 -30.34
N THR A 16 2.91 -5.75 -31.15
CA THR A 16 3.17 -4.30 -31.07
C THR A 16 2.72 -3.71 -29.74
N PHE A 17 1.56 -4.12 -29.20
CA PHE A 17 1.08 -3.65 -27.89
C PHE A 17 1.99 -4.08 -26.74
N LEU A 18 2.50 -5.31 -26.76
CA LEU A 18 3.47 -5.81 -25.78
C LEU A 18 4.86 -5.20 -25.95
N GLN A 19 5.28 -4.89 -27.19
CA GLN A 19 6.53 -4.20 -27.49
C GLN A 19 6.48 -2.71 -27.06
N ASP A 20 5.33 -2.06 -27.22
CA ASP A 20 5.09 -0.68 -26.77
C ASP A 20 5.05 -0.59 -25.23
N MET A 21 4.51 -1.60 -24.55
CA MET A 21 4.56 -1.73 -23.09
C MET A 21 5.97 -2.03 -22.56
N ALA A 22 6.76 -2.83 -23.29
CA ALA A 22 8.15 -3.14 -22.94
C ALA A 22 9.12 -1.97 -23.22
N GLY A 23 8.73 -1.01 -24.06
CA GLY A 23 9.48 0.20 -24.40
C GLY A 23 9.18 1.42 -23.54
N MET A 24 8.13 1.40 -22.71
CA MET A 24 7.82 2.45 -21.73
C MET A 24 8.71 2.34 -20.47
N SER A 25 10.02 2.30 -20.69
CA SER A 25 10.98 2.87 -19.73
C SER A 25 10.74 4.38 -19.74
N SER A 26 9.76 4.80 -18.94
CA SER A 26 9.22 6.15 -18.99
C SER A 26 10.27 7.15 -18.57
N THR A 27 10.80 7.90 -19.53
CA THR A 27 11.46 9.20 -19.33
C THR A 27 10.47 10.27 -18.85
N THR A 28 9.45 9.89 -18.08
CA THR A 28 8.46 10.82 -17.57
C THR A 28 9.01 11.47 -16.31
N THR A 29 9.05 12.80 -16.29
CA THR A 29 9.53 13.55 -15.14
C THR A 29 8.73 13.20 -13.89
N PRO A 30 9.40 12.90 -12.76
CA PRO A 30 8.74 12.65 -11.49
C PRO A 30 7.82 13.80 -11.07
N LEU A 31 6.71 13.46 -10.41
CA LEU A 31 5.75 14.42 -9.89
C LEU A 31 6.40 15.30 -8.81
N SER A 32 6.32 16.63 -8.99
CA SER A 32 6.77 17.61 -8.00
C SER A 32 5.63 18.19 -7.16
N ASN A 33 4.42 18.30 -7.72
CA ASN A 33 3.21 18.71 -7.01
C ASN A 33 2.01 17.90 -7.52
N ALA A 34 1.34 17.19 -6.60
CA ALA A 34 0.21 16.31 -6.87
C ALA A 34 -0.50 16.02 -5.53
N PRO A 35 -1.66 15.34 -5.50
CA PRO A 35 -2.22 14.82 -4.25
C PRO A 35 -1.15 14.03 -3.48
N TYR A 36 -0.98 14.40 -2.20
CA TYR A 36 0.04 13.85 -1.29
C TYR A 36 1.51 14.13 -1.67
N ILE A 37 1.77 15.02 -2.63
CA ILE A 37 3.12 15.45 -3.03
C ILE A 37 3.20 16.97 -3.03
N LYS A 38 4.19 17.53 -2.32
CA LYS A 38 4.53 18.95 -2.37
C LYS A 38 6.03 19.11 -2.51
N ASN A 39 6.47 19.86 -3.52
CA ASN A 39 7.89 20.06 -3.85
C ASN A 39 8.68 18.73 -3.93
N GLY A 40 8.08 17.70 -4.53
CA GLY A 40 8.67 16.37 -4.72
C GLY A 40 8.76 15.51 -3.46
N LYS A 41 8.21 15.96 -2.34
CA LYS A 41 8.23 15.28 -1.04
C LYS A 41 6.82 14.83 -0.62
N PRO A 42 6.69 13.77 0.19
CA PRO A 42 5.41 13.38 0.79
C PRO A 42 4.78 14.54 1.55
N ASN A 43 3.50 14.79 1.30
CA ASN A 43 2.71 15.82 1.97
C ASN A 43 1.38 15.22 2.46
N GLY A 44 1.49 14.46 3.55
CA GLY A 44 0.40 13.60 4.04
C GLY A 44 0.40 12.23 3.37
N ARG A 45 -0.61 11.42 3.69
CA ARG A 45 -0.82 10.10 3.11
C ARG A 45 -2.30 9.89 2.80
N PRO A 46 -2.65 9.18 1.71
CA PRO A 46 -4.00 8.70 1.55
C PRO A 46 -4.31 7.68 2.64
N GLY A 47 -5.52 7.74 3.17
CA GLY A 47 -6.00 6.78 4.15
C GLY A 47 -7.52 6.87 4.26
N PRO A 48 -8.18 5.78 4.69
CA PRO A 48 -9.62 5.79 4.87
C PRO A 48 -10.04 6.78 5.96
N THR A 49 -11.25 7.34 5.82
CA THR A 49 -11.83 8.29 6.76
C THR A 49 -13.23 7.85 7.22
N GLY A 50 -13.71 8.40 8.33
CA GLY A 50 -15.04 8.13 8.86
C GLY A 50 -15.32 6.63 9.08
N LYS A 51 -16.44 6.14 8.55
CA LYS A 51 -16.86 4.75 8.68
C LYS A 51 -15.86 3.76 8.08
N LYS A 52 -15.30 4.07 6.90
CA LYS A 52 -14.30 3.22 6.24
C LYS A 52 -13.02 3.08 7.06
N LYS A 53 -12.64 4.14 7.79
CA LYS A 53 -11.49 4.08 8.71
C LYS A 53 -11.73 3.07 9.81
N LEU A 54 -12.92 3.09 10.41
CA LEU A 54 -13.28 2.15 11.47
C LEU A 54 -13.35 0.71 10.95
N GLU A 55 -13.90 0.49 9.76
CA GLU A 55 -13.93 -0.83 9.11
C GLU A 55 -12.51 -1.36 8.84
N PHE A 56 -11.62 -0.51 8.32
CA PHE A 56 -10.20 -0.84 8.14
C PHE A 56 -9.52 -1.17 9.47
N GLU A 57 -9.68 -0.33 10.49
CA GLU A 57 -9.10 -0.55 11.82
C GLU A 57 -9.59 -1.87 12.44
N LYS A 58 -10.87 -2.23 12.26
CA LYS A 58 -11.43 -3.51 12.69
C LYS A 58 -10.82 -4.69 11.93
N ALA A 59 -10.72 -4.60 10.61
CA ALA A 59 -10.17 -5.68 9.80
C ALA A 59 -8.71 -5.99 10.19
N VAL A 60 -7.87 -4.96 10.40
CA VAL A 60 -6.48 -5.16 10.86
C VAL A 60 -6.45 -5.76 12.28
N TYR A 61 -7.31 -5.27 13.18
CA TYR A 61 -7.39 -5.74 14.56
C TYR A 61 -7.85 -7.20 14.66
N ASP A 62 -8.96 -7.55 14.00
CA ASP A 62 -9.58 -8.88 14.07
C ASP A 62 -8.66 -9.95 13.46
N ALA A 63 -7.77 -9.59 12.53
CA ALA A 63 -6.76 -10.48 11.97
C ALA A 63 -5.58 -10.78 12.92
N GLN A 64 -5.37 -9.97 13.96
CA GLN A 64 -4.15 -10.00 14.79
C GLN A 64 -4.41 -10.12 16.29
N VAL A 65 -5.66 -10.00 16.73
CA VAL A 65 -6.04 -10.28 18.11
C VAL A 65 -5.92 -11.79 18.38
N ASP A 66 -5.34 -12.13 19.52
CA ASP A 66 -5.21 -13.53 19.93
C ASP A 66 -6.59 -14.15 20.26
N PRO A 67 -6.72 -15.49 20.25
CA PRO A 67 -7.96 -16.18 20.64
C PRO A 67 -8.45 -15.86 22.06
N ASP A 68 -7.58 -15.37 22.94
CA ASP A 68 -7.94 -14.90 24.29
C ASP A 68 -8.52 -13.47 24.30
N GLY A 69 -8.59 -12.81 23.14
CA GLY A 69 -9.10 -11.45 22.95
C GLY A 69 -8.09 -10.34 23.27
N VAL A 70 -6.83 -10.70 23.55
CA VAL A 70 -5.73 -9.78 23.82
C VAL A 70 -4.98 -9.48 22.53
N LEU A 71 -4.72 -8.20 22.25
CA LEU A 71 -3.84 -7.82 21.16
C LEU A 71 -2.41 -7.74 21.69
N ARG A 72 -1.49 -8.46 21.03
CA ARG A 72 -0.07 -8.45 21.37
C ARG A 72 0.76 -8.06 20.15
N ASP A 73 1.81 -7.29 20.39
CA ASP A 73 2.81 -7.02 19.36
C ASP A 73 3.52 -8.32 18.98
N LEU A 74 3.53 -8.67 17.69
CA LEU A 74 4.12 -9.92 17.18
C LEU A 74 5.64 -9.99 17.38
N ASN A 75 6.33 -8.85 17.42
CA ASN A 75 7.78 -8.76 17.56
C ASN A 75 8.23 -8.77 19.03
N THR A 76 7.44 -8.21 19.95
CA THR A 76 7.84 -8.04 21.36
C THR A 76 7.01 -8.85 22.36
N GLY A 77 5.80 -9.29 21.98
CA GLY A 77 4.82 -9.93 22.87
C GLY A 77 4.13 -8.97 23.84
N GLU A 78 4.46 -7.68 23.80
CA GLU A 78 3.85 -6.65 24.64
C GLU A 78 2.35 -6.52 24.34
N ILE A 79 1.55 -6.33 25.39
CA ILE A 79 0.10 -6.10 25.23
C ILE A 79 -0.11 -4.69 24.67
N ILE A 80 -0.91 -4.61 23.62
CA ILE A 80 -1.35 -3.36 23.02
C ILE A 80 -2.76 -3.04 23.53
N GLU A 81 -2.85 -2.09 24.47
CA GLU A 81 -4.13 -1.62 25.02
C GLU A 81 -4.84 -0.64 24.05
N TRP A 82 -5.31 -1.18 22.93
CA TRP A 82 -6.03 -0.41 21.91
C TRP A 82 -7.13 -1.24 21.25
N LYS A 83 -8.24 -0.60 20.92
CA LYS A 83 -9.35 -1.16 20.14
C LYS A 83 -9.73 -0.22 18.98
N PRO A 84 -10.28 -0.75 17.87
CA PRO A 84 -10.72 0.05 16.72
C PRO A 84 -11.62 1.23 17.11
N GLY A 85 -11.38 2.40 16.51
CA GLY A 85 -12.09 3.64 16.82
C GLY A 85 -11.48 4.45 17.97
N GLN A 86 -10.59 3.87 18.79
CA GLN A 86 -9.85 4.63 19.80
C GLN A 86 -8.69 5.42 19.16
N PRO A 87 -8.24 6.54 19.78
CA PRO A 87 -7.05 7.25 19.33
C PRO A 87 -5.82 6.34 19.28
N ARG A 88 -5.16 6.26 18.12
CA ARG A 88 -3.95 5.44 17.93
C ARG A 88 -2.69 6.06 18.54
N LYS A 89 -2.63 7.40 18.60
CA LYS A 89 -1.41 8.14 18.96
C LYS A 89 -0.89 7.71 20.34
N GLY A 90 0.25 7.04 20.33
CA GLY A 90 0.93 6.57 21.54
C GLY A 90 0.44 5.21 22.08
N ALA A 91 -0.65 4.67 21.54
CA ALA A 91 -1.20 3.38 21.92
C ALA A 91 -0.78 2.26 20.96
N VAL A 92 -0.89 2.50 19.65
CA VAL A 92 -0.57 1.52 18.61
C VAL A 92 -0.07 2.23 17.35
N ASP A 93 0.93 1.65 16.71
CA ASP A 93 1.31 2.02 15.35
C ASP A 93 0.84 0.93 14.37
N PHE A 94 0.46 1.36 13.17
CA PHE A 94 0.14 0.44 12.06
C PHE A 94 1.41 0.35 11.22
N GLY A 95 2.28 -0.59 11.60
CA GLY A 95 3.48 -0.94 10.87
C GLY A 95 3.13 -1.59 9.53
N HIS A 96 4.07 -1.59 8.59
CA HIS A 96 3.89 -2.23 7.30
C HIS A 96 4.38 -3.68 7.34
N GLU A 97 3.71 -4.57 6.63
CA GLU A 97 4.26 -5.90 6.41
C GLU A 97 5.55 -5.85 5.57
N LYS A 98 6.38 -6.88 5.69
CA LYS A 98 7.65 -6.96 4.96
C LYS A 98 7.37 -6.88 3.45
N GLY A 99 8.06 -5.97 2.76
CA GLY A 99 7.86 -5.71 1.32
C GLY A 99 6.63 -4.86 1.00
N LYS A 100 5.92 -4.34 2.00
CA LYS A 100 4.81 -3.40 1.85
C LYS A 100 5.23 -2.00 2.30
N SER A 101 6.38 -1.50 1.87
CA SER A 101 6.81 -0.17 2.31
C SER A 101 5.96 0.93 1.67
N TYR A 102 5.36 1.80 2.49
CA TYR A 102 4.75 3.03 1.97
C TYR A 102 5.75 3.89 1.19
N LYS A 103 7.03 3.91 1.60
CA LYS A 103 8.06 4.69 0.92
C LYS A 103 8.24 4.22 -0.52
N GLU A 104 8.30 2.92 -0.74
CA GLU A 104 8.43 2.32 -2.08
C GLU A 104 7.20 2.62 -2.93
N MET A 105 6.00 2.41 -2.38
CA MET A 105 4.75 2.72 -3.09
C MET A 105 4.61 4.21 -3.42
N PHE A 106 5.03 5.08 -2.53
CA PHE A 106 5.05 6.52 -2.77
C PHE A 106 6.02 6.90 -3.90
N GLU A 107 7.24 6.35 -3.93
CA GLU A 107 8.18 6.64 -5.01
C GLU A 107 7.67 6.10 -6.36
N LYS A 108 7.04 4.92 -6.40
CA LYS A 108 6.36 4.42 -7.60
C LYS A 108 5.28 5.40 -8.09
N TYR A 109 4.44 5.90 -7.18
CA TYR A 109 3.39 6.87 -7.52
C TYR A 109 3.99 8.18 -8.04
N LYS A 110 5.02 8.69 -7.36
CA LYS A 110 5.75 9.90 -7.77
C LYS A 110 6.40 9.74 -9.14
N ASN A 111 6.92 8.56 -9.46
CA ASN A 111 7.50 8.23 -10.76
C ASN A 111 6.45 7.82 -11.80
N ARG A 112 5.16 7.84 -11.45
CA ARG A 112 4.02 7.47 -12.31
C ARG A 112 4.02 6.00 -12.75
N GLU A 113 4.71 5.16 -11.99
CA GLU A 113 4.69 3.70 -12.16
C GLU A 113 3.38 3.09 -11.62
N ILE A 114 2.76 3.76 -10.65
CA ILE A 114 1.40 3.46 -10.17
C ILE A 114 0.57 4.74 -10.14
N THR A 115 -0.74 4.56 -10.16
CA THR A 115 -1.75 5.61 -10.04
C THR A 115 -1.99 6.03 -8.59
N LEU A 116 -2.67 7.17 -8.41
CA LEU A 116 -3.11 7.61 -7.10
C LEU A 116 -4.09 6.62 -6.45
N ASP A 117 -4.93 5.96 -7.24
CA ASP A 117 -5.92 5.03 -6.71
C ASP A 117 -5.27 3.73 -6.23
N GLU A 118 -4.25 3.23 -6.93
CA GLU A 118 -3.42 2.12 -6.44
C GLU A 118 -2.70 2.48 -5.13
N LEU A 119 -2.19 3.71 -4.98
CA LEU A 119 -1.61 4.17 -3.71
C LEU A 119 -2.65 4.24 -2.57
N LYS A 120 -3.88 4.69 -2.87
CA LYS A 120 -4.98 4.71 -1.88
C LYS A 120 -5.42 3.31 -1.49
N GLU A 121 -5.52 2.41 -2.46
CA GLU A 121 -5.88 1.01 -2.25
C GLU A 121 -4.84 0.33 -1.37
N PHE A 122 -3.55 0.52 -1.69
CA PHE A 122 -2.46 0.05 -0.85
C PHE A 122 -2.58 0.52 0.61
N GLN A 123 -2.87 1.81 0.83
CA GLN A 123 -3.03 2.39 2.16
C GLN A 123 -4.34 2.03 2.87
N SER A 124 -5.31 1.43 2.16
CA SER A 124 -6.62 1.05 2.70
C SER A 124 -6.81 -0.46 2.78
N ASN A 125 -5.83 -1.25 2.30
CA ASN A 125 -5.86 -2.70 2.39
C ASN A 125 -5.30 -3.13 3.76
N PRO A 126 -6.12 -3.77 4.63
CA PRO A 126 -5.71 -4.19 5.97
C PRO A 126 -4.54 -5.18 5.95
N ASP A 127 -4.42 -6.02 4.91
CA ASP A 127 -3.39 -7.06 4.78
C ASP A 127 -1.98 -6.48 4.58
N ASN A 128 -1.86 -5.17 4.32
CA ASN A 128 -0.56 -4.52 4.22
C ASN A 128 -0.02 -4.05 5.58
N PHE A 129 -0.77 -4.22 6.67
CA PHE A 129 -0.46 -3.65 7.97
C PHE A 129 -0.42 -4.67 9.09
N ARG A 130 0.50 -4.42 10.04
CA ARG A 130 0.55 -5.08 11.34
C ARG A 130 0.49 -4.09 12.49
N LEU A 131 -0.09 -4.50 13.60
CA LEU A 131 -0.20 -3.70 14.81
C LEU A 131 1.04 -3.92 15.66
N GLU A 132 1.71 -2.83 16.00
CA GLU A 132 2.95 -2.83 16.76
C GLU A 132 2.88 -1.79 17.87
N THR A 133 3.62 -2.01 18.95
CA THR A 133 3.87 -0.96 19.92
C THR A 133 4.66 0.16 19.26
N PRO A 134 4.40 1.43 19.63
CA PRO A 134 5.12 2.55 19.05
C PRO A 134 6.65 2.48 19.21
N SER A 135 7.14 1.84 20.27
CA SER A 135 8.57 1.61 20.49
C SER A 135 9.14 0.63 19.47
N ALA A 136 8.50 -0.53 19.27
CA ALA A 136 8.95 -1.56 18.33
C ALA A 136 9.01 -1.02 16.90
N ASN A 137 7.89 -0.51 16.40
CA ASN A 137 7.76 -0.01 15.02
C ASN A 137 8.75 1.14 14.71
N ARG A 138 8.84 2.14 15.59
CA ARG A 138 9.68 3.34 15.33
C ARG A 138 11.17 3.08 15.53
N SER A 139 11.54 2.00 16.20
CA SER A 139 12.94 1.61 16.34
C SER A 139 13.52 1.01 15.06
N HIS A 140 12.67 0.58 14.12
CA HIS A 140 13.07 -0.17 12.91
C HIS A 140 13.86 -1.46 13.22
N LYS A 141 13.83 -1.95 14.47
CA LYS A 141 14.65 -3.09 14.92
C LYS A 141 14.26 -4.41 14.25
N TYR A 142 13.00 -4.54 13.85
CA TYR A 142 12.41 -5.76 13.30
C TYR A 142 12.06 -5.62 11.80
N GLU A 143 12.53 -4.54 11.16
CA GLU A 143 12.40 -4.28 9.72
C GLU A 143 13.67 -4.63 8.95
#